data_AF-A0A3L7ZWW5-F1
#
_entry.id   AF-A0A3L7ZWW5-F1
#
_cell.length_a   1.000
_cell.length_b   1.000
_cell.length_c   1.000
_cell.angle_alpha   90.00
_cell.angle_beta   90.00
_cell.angle_gamma   90.00
#
_symmetry.space_group_name_H-M   'P 1'
#
loop_
_entity.id
_entity.type
_entity.pdbx_description
1 polymer ?
#
loop_
_entity_poly.entity_id
_entity_poly.type
_entity_poly.pdbx_seq_one_letter_code
_entity_poly.pdbx_strand_id
1 'polypeptide(L)'
;MMAKISFKYVTAEAAKGLVVNRVIINNMPEDMRMEETPKEEDYPVGDFPTRSVTLDKQLVSGSVYTFYMPANRRGKTSNTDPKLKNNDAPDKALYVQLFVSSKTNGSNYLYTIYLGENDYNDFNLRRNHNYNITLNIKSENRDDRVLAAPANCFVLGFKEEIMFDPYTRTETGGGWKYSDYVNKKDPAKKIAQVKVLWQEQNVIGDNTNPDDRRVWLDEYNRVHVKSLTTAGNAVIAGYNEANEIVWSWHIWVNDDKPAEISKAVPYKIFGWDGSGIKKDAGRVVKGRALMQCNLGAHSATATGRNGYGTVYQWGRKDPFPIGWKIDKWSSGAYQFNAANVGQLTDNANKAIAMNTNGCTENCGQLFDYKKTNSTVGKISFVIKNPSVFLGAADKISSSGAMNNDSWHVPSTWVNNGDWYWGSNDSLWGGKPFIEATKKFLVHPKGSTYRGTTMDHDGWLSDNGAVEKSLFDPCPAGWMVPPSDMWISFTDDGKNSGWNSPSSYVNATFKAGIFGHQIYVEGWKTGRTVYFPSNGFRDGAGTWRRNGECGNYHTSTPSTEGTVNCFHLHNQSAVFPFEPGYGSTRRSFAGPIRCVRDVDE
;
A
#
# COMPACT_ATOMS: atom_id res chain seq x y z
N MET A 1 -41.43 3.99 15.18
CA MET A 1 -41.21 4.10 13.72
C MET A 1 -39.81 3.66 13.27
N MET A 2 -38.78 3.77 14.11
CA MET A 2 -37.43 3.26 13.77
C MET A 2 -37.21 1.87 14.39
N ALA A 3 -36.27 1.10 13.83
CA ALA A 3 -35.64 -0.02 14.52
C ALA A 3 -34.59 0.53 15.50
N LYS A 4 -34.50 -0.08 16.68
CA LYS A 4 -33.38 0.14 17.60
C LYS A 4 -32.40 -1.02 17.45
N ILE A 5 -31.14 -0.74 17.17
CA ILE A 5 -30.07 -1.74 17.12
C ILE A 5 -29.13 -1.48 18.29
N SER A 6 -28.93 -2.51 19.12
CA SER A 6 -27.95 -2.51 20.21
C SER A 6 -26.88 -3.54 19.87
N PHE A 7 -25.73 -3.08 19.37
CA PHE A 7 -24.62 -3.92 18.92
C PHE A 7 -23.49 -3.94 19.95
N LYS A 8 -22.97 -5.13 20.25
CA LYS A 8 -21.68 -5.30 20.92
C LYS A 8 -20.88 -6.43 20.26
N TYR A 9 -19.56 -6.35 20.34
CA TYR A 9 -18.69 -7.49 20.06
C TYR A 9 -18.05 -7.97 21.37
N VAL A 10 -17.78 -9.26 21.45
CA VAL A 10 -17.09 -9.89 22.58
C VAL A 10 -15.98 -10.76 22.03
N THR A 11 -14.74 -10.45 22.41
CA THR A 11 -13.57 -11.26 22.05
C THR A 11 -13.29 -12.26 23.15
N ALA A 12 -13.28 -13.56 22.82
CA ALA A 12 -12.90 -14.62 23.74
C ALA A 12 -11.38 -14.64 23.97
N GLU A 13 -10.93 -15.26 25.06
CA GLU A 13 -9.50 -15.40 25.38
C GLU A 13 -8.70 -16.10 24.27
N ALA A 14 -9.29 -17.13 23.64
CA ALA A 14 -8.69 -17.84 22.51
C ALA A 14 -8.53 -16.96 21.24
N ALA A 15 -9.18 -15.80 21.21
CA ALA A 15 -9.14 -14.82 20.12
C ALA A 15 -8.47 -13.49 20.54
N LYS A 16 -7.76 -13.43 21.67
CA LYS A 16 -7.13 -12.20 22.18
C LYS A 16 -6.12 -11.54 21.23
N GLY A 17 -5.63 -12.30 20.24
CA GLY A 17 -4.77 -11.79 19.17
C GLY A 17 -5.50 -10.87 18.19
N LEU A 18 -6.82 -10.97 18.10
CA LEU A 18 -7.67 -10.16 17.22
C LEU A 18 -8.04 -8.83 17.88
N VAL A 19 -7.66 -7.74 17.23
CA VAL A 19 -7.96 -6.36 17.66
C VAL A 19 -8.95 -5.74 16.68
N VAL A 20 -10.11 -5.33 17.18
CA VAL A 20 -11.09 -4.57 16.41
C VAL A 20 -10.67 -3.11 16.39
N ASN A 21 -10.33 -2.58 15.20
CA ASN A 21 -9.85 -1.21 15.05
C ASN A 21 -10.93 -0.25 14.55
N ARG A 22 -11.94 -0.76 13.82
CA ARG A 22 -13.04 0.04 13.28
C ARG A 22 -14.30 -0.82 13.16
N VAL A 23 -15.47 -0.22 13.38
CA VAL A 23 -16.77 -0.84 13.11
C VAL A 23 -17.56 0.10 12.21
N ILE A 24 -18.10 -0.42 11.11
CA ILE A 24 -18.94 0.33 10.17
C ILE A 24 -20.27 -0.39 10.04
N ILE A 25 -21.36 0.35 10.15
CA ILE A 25 -22.71 -0.12 9.82
C ILE A 25 -23.01 0.37 8.41
N ASN A 26 -23.32 -0.54 7.50
CA ASN A 26 -23.52 -0.24 6.09
C ASN A 26 -24.96 -0.48 5.65
N ASN A 27 -25.34 0.19 4.56
CA ASN A 27 -26.66 0.08 3.92
C ASN A 27 -27.83 0.53 4.81
N MET A 28 -27.62 1.56 5.64
CA MET A 28 -28.71 2.17 6.40
C MET A 28 -29.56 3.03 5.45
N PRO A 29 -30.87 2.76 5.27
CA PRO A 29 -31.71 3.62 4.45
C PRO A 29 -31.70 5.05 4.98
N GLU A 30 -31.66 6.02 4.06
CA GLU A 30 -31.73 7.44 4.42
C GLU A 30 -33.16 7.91 4.68
N ASP A 31 -34.12 7.28 3.99
CA ASP A 31 -35.53 7.62 4.08
C ASP A 31 -36.31 6.60 4.91
N MET A 32 -37.41 7.07 5.51
CA MET A 32 -38.36 6.25 6.24
C MET A 32 -39.78 6.45 5.74
N ARG A 33 -40.52 5.36 5.60
CA ARG A 33 -41.97 5.38 5.36
C ARG A 33 -42.69 5.58 6.70
N MET A 34 -43.60 6.54 6.72
CA MET A 34 -44.42 6.82 7.90
C MET A 34 -45.48 5.73 8.14
N GLU A 35 -46.04 5.19 7.07
CA GLU A 35 -47.01 4.09 7.08
C GLU A 35 -46.38 2.71 7.33
N GLU A 36 -47.19 1.74 7.73
CA GLU A 36 -46.78 0.34 7.88
C GLU A 36 -46.37 -0.27 6.54
N THR A 37 -45.19 -0.90 6.50
CA THR A 37 -44.82 -1.80 5.42
C THR A 37 -45.53 -3.14 5.67
N PRO A 38 -46.34 -3.66 4.72
CA PRO A 38 -46.93 -4.99 4.82
C PRO A 38 -45.88 -6.06 5.16
N LYS A 39 -46.19 -7.00 6.06
CA LYS A 39 -45.21 -7.94 6.63
C LYS A 39 -44.59 -8.89 5.61
N GLU A 40 -45.12 -8.96 4.40
CA GLU A 40 -44.66 -9.79 3.30
C GLU A 40 -43.73 -9.05 2.33
N GLU A 41 -43.67 -7.72 2.39
CA GLU A 41 -42.97 -6.91 1.40
C GLU A 41 -41.55 -6.51 1.81
N ASP A 42 -40.63 -6.58 0.85
CA ASP A 42 -39.32 -5.94 0.96
C ASP A 42 -39.46 -4.42 1.01
N TYR A 43 -38.55 -3.77 1.73
CA TYR A 43 -38.57 -2.33 1.92
C TYR A 43 -37.20 -1.79 2.35
N PRO A 44 -36.70 -0.68 1.78
CA PRO A 44 -37.30 0.08 0.68
C PRO A 44 -37.32 -0.69 -0.65
N VAL A 45 -38.24 -0.34 -1.55
CA VAL A 45 -38.40 -0.98 -2.86
C VAL A 45 -37.56 -0.26 -3.90
N GLY A 46 -36.99 -1.00 -4.84
CA GLY A 46 -36.21 -0.44 -5.95
C GLY A 46 -34.80 0.02 -5.55
N ASP A 47 -34.27 0.99 -6.28
CA ASP A 47 -32.98 1.61 -5.99
C ASP A 47 -33.17 2.78 -5.02
N PHE A 48 -32.69 2.64 -3.78
CA PHE A 48 -32.84 3.66 -2.73
C PHE A 48 -31.49 4.13 -2.17
N PRO A 49 -31.37 5.39 -1.72
CA PRO A 49 -30.15 5.88 -1.11
C PRO A 49 -29.89 5.21 0.23
N THR A 50 -28.62 4.93 0.50
CA THR A 50 -28.16 4.39 1.77
C THR A 50 -26.92 5.12 2.23
N ARG A 51 -26.77 5.23 3.56
CA ARG A 51 -25.56 5.71 4.20
C ARG A 51 -24.87 4.63 5.02
N SER A 52 -23.60 4.89 5.32
CA SER A 52 -22.83 4.14 6.30
C SER A 52 -22.55 4.98 7.54
N VAL A 53 -22.46 4.32 8.70
CA VAL A 53 -22.17 4.96 9.98
C VAL A 53 -20.95 4.27 10.59
N THR A 54 -19.88 5.03 10.81
CA THR A 54 -18.67 4.52 11.44
C THR A 54 -18.69 4.77 12.95
N LEU A 55 -18.30 3.77 13.72
CA LEU A 55 -18.11 3.85 15.16
C LEU A 55 -16.60 3.99 15.44
N ASP A 56 -16.14 5.24 15.57
CA ASP A 56 -14.70 5.57 15.64
C ASP A 56 -14.18 5.81 17.07
N LYS A 57 -14.99 5.61 18.11
CA LYS A 57 -14.60 5.96 19.49
C LYS A 57 -14.54 4.74 20.40
N GLN A 58 -13.34 4.49 20.92
CA GLN A 58 -13.04 3.54 22.01
C GLN A 58 -13.81 2.22 21.86
N LEU A 59 -13.46 1.48 20.82
CA LEU A 59 -13.97 0.13 20.60
C LEU A 59 -13.44 -0.77 21.71
N VAL A 60 -14.31 -1.11 22.66
CA VAL A 60 -14.00 -1.96 23.80
C VAL A 60 -14.89 -3.19 23.75
N SER A 61 -14.28 -4.36 23.85
CA SER A 61 -15.00 -5.64 23.92
C SER A 61 -16.03 -5.60 25.05
N GLY A 62 -17.28 -5.93 24.73
CA GLY A 62 -18.41 -5.91 25.67
C GLY A 62 -19.18 -4.60 25.72
N SER A 63 -18.64 -3.49 25.22
CA SER A 63 -19.36 -2.20 25.17
C SER A 63 -20.53 -2.26 24.19
N VAL A 64 -21.66 -1.69 24.59
CA VAL A 64 -22.89 -1.66 23.78
C VAL A 64 -22.97 -0.33 23.03
N TYR A 65 -23.13 -0.42 21.72
CA TYR A 65 -23.36 0.69 20.81
C TYR A 65 -24.81 0.65 20.34
N THR A 66 -25.54 1.73 20.59
CA THR A 66 -26.95 1.84 20.18
C THR A 66 -27.11 2.82 19.04
N PHE A 67 -27.86 2.42 18.01
CA PHE A 67 -28.27 3.30 16.92
C PHE A 67 -29.72 3.02 16.51
N TYR A 68 -30.31 4.00 15.83
CA TYR A 68 -31.67 3.91 15.31
C TYR A 68 -31.63 4.01 13.80
N MET A 69 -32.47 3.24 13.12
CA MET A 69 -32.54 3.24 11.65
C MET A 69 -33.97 3.02 11.15
N PRO A 70 -34.28 3.44 9.91
CA PRO A 70 -35.50 3.01 9.23
C PRO A 70 -35.54 1.49 9.06
N ALA A 71 -36.69 0.93 8.68
CA ALA A 71 -36.77 -0.48 8.32
C ALA A 71 -35.92 -0.77 7.07
N ASN A 72 -35.21 -1.90 7.06
CA ASN A 72 -34.53 -2.44 5.89
C ASN A 72 -34.83 -3.94 5.82
N ARG A 73 -35.73 -4.32 4.92
CA ARG A 73 -36.28 -5.65 4.75
C ARG A 73 -35.90 -6.18 3.39
N ARG A 74 -35.07 -7.23 3.39
CA ARG A 74 -34.51 -7.86 2.18
C ARG A 74 -34.88 -9.34 2.04
N GLY A 75 -35.87 -9.81 2.78
CA GLY A 75 -36.38 -11.16 2.65
C GLY A 75 -35.54 -12.22 3.38
N LYS A 76 -35.78 -13.48 2.98
CA LYS A 76 -35.14 -14.68 3.53
C LYS A 76 -34.57 -15.53 2.41
N THR A 77 -33.51 -16.29 2.70
CA THR A 77 -32.92 -17.27 1.78
C THR A 77 -33.18 -18.70 2.27
N SER A 78 -32.77 -19.71 1.48
CA SER A 78 -32.85 -21.12 1.87
C SER A 78 -31.64 -21.61 2.67
N ASN A 79 -30.65 -20.74 2.94
CA ASN A 79 -29.46 -21.13 3.69
C ASN A 79 -29.81 -21.62 5.11
N THR A 80 -28.99 -22.51 5.64
CA THR A 80 -29.13 -23.04 7.01
C THR A 80 -27.83 -23.00 7.81
N ASP A 81 -26.72 -22.59 7.20
CA ASP A 81 -25.41 -22.48 7.86
C ASP A 81 -25.05 -21.00 8.09
N PRO A 82 -24.92 -20.55 9.36
CA PRO A 82 -24.49 -19.19 9.67
C PRO A 82 -23.17 -18.76 9.03
N LYS A 83 -22.29 -19.70 8.67
CA LYS A 83 -21.02 -19.41 8.00
C LYS A 83 -21.22 -18.96 6.56
N LEU A 84 -22.26 -19.46 5.88
CA LEU A 84 -22.52 -19.23 4.45
C LEU A 84 -23.51 -18.10 4.19
N LYS A 85 -24.13 -17.52 5.24
CA LYS A 85 -25.18 -16.49 5.10
C LYS A 85 -24.77 -15.34 4.17
N ASN A 86 -23.51 -14.92 4.22
CA ASN A 86 -23.02 -13.81 3.42
C ASN A 86 -23.07 -14.08 1.91
N ASN A 87 -22.99 -15.34 1.48
CA ASN A 87 -22.95 -15.71 0.07
C ASN A 87 -24.29 -15.46 -0.63
N ASP A 88 -25.39 -15.51 0.11
CA ASP A 88 -26.75 -15.28 -0.40
C ASP A 88 -27.29 -13.89 -0.04
N ALA A 89 -26.43 -12.99 0.44
CA ALA A 89 -26.86 -11.67 0.90
C ALA A 89 -27.49 -10.86 -0.25
N PRO A 90 -28.76 -10.44 -0.13
CA PRO A 90 -29.39 -9.59 -1.12
C PRO A 90 -28.70 -8.23 -1.20
N ASP A 91 -28.78 -7.59 -2.37
CA ASP A 91 -28.30 -6.23 -2.57
C ASP A 91 -28.81 -5.29 -1.45
N LYS A 92 -28.01 -4.32 -1.01
CA LYS A 92 -28.39 -3.36 0.07
C LYS A 92 -28.94 -3.95 1.38
N ALA A 93 -28.77 -5.24 1.67
CA ALA A 93 -29.04 -5.78 2.99
C ALA A 93 -28.13 -5.11 4.04
N LEU A 94 -28.68 -4.80 5.23
CA LEU A 94 -27.90 -4.15 6.27
C LEU A 94 -26.88 -5.12 6.87
N TYR A 95 -25.63 -4.66 7.00
CA TYR A 95 -24.58 -5.42 7.66
C TYR A 95 -23.71 -4.53 8.55
N VAL A 96 -23.11 -5.18 9.55
CA VAL A 96 -22.02 -4.61 10.34
C VAL A 96 -20.71 -5.17 9.81
N GLN A 97 -19.74 -4.31 9.57
CA GLN A 97 -18.40 -4.69 9.14
C GLN A 97 -17.37 -4.23 10.16
N LEU A 98 -16.50 -5.14 10.59
CA LEU A 98 -15.40 -4.83 11.51
C LEU A 98 -14.08 -4.91 10.76
N PHE A 99 -13.23 -3.90 10.92
CA PHE A 99 -11.83 -3.98 10.52
C PHE A 99 -11.03 -4.56 11.69
N VAL A 100 -10.52 -5.77 11.51
CA VAL A 100 -9.87 -6.55 12.57
C VAL A 100 -8.41 -6.82 12.17
N SER A 101 -7.46 -6.44 13.02
CA SER A 101 -6.05 -6.81 12.86
C SER A 101 -5.72 -8.02 13.72
N SER A 102 -4.87 -8.92 13.22
CA SER A 102 -4.40 -10.08 13.97
C SER A 102 -2.95 -9.88 14.40
N LYS A 103 -2.69 -9.93 15.71
CA LYS A 103 -1.33 -10.03 16.28
C LYS A 103 -0.69 -11.39 16.00
N THR A 104 -1.51 -12.38 15.67
CA THR A 104 -1.07 -13.76 15.46
C THR A 104 -0.39 -13.93 14.11
N ASN A 105 -0.90 -13.33 13.03
CA ASN A 105 -0.32 -13.42 11.68
C ASN A 105 -0.01 -12.07 11.02
N GLY A 106 -0.32 -10.94 11.67
CA GLY A 106 -0.02 -9.59 11.17
C GLY A 106 -0.95 -9.09 10.07
N SER A 107 -1.90 -9.90 9.62
CA SER A 107 -2.83 -9.57 8.56
C SER A 107 -4.02 -8.76 9.09
N ASN A 108 -4.71 -8.08 8.17
CA ASN A 108 -5.90 -7.28 8.44
C ASN A 108 -7.10 -7.86 7.70
N TYR A 109 -8.25 -7.92 8.37
CA TYR A 109 -9.46 -8.61 7.90
C TYR A 109 -10.69 -7.71 8.01
N LEU A 110 -11.67 -7.97 7.15
CA LEU A 110 -13.04 -7.49 7.27
C LEU A 110 -13.93 -8.63 7.74
N TYR A 111 -14.58 -8.43 8.88
CA TYR A 111 -15.60 -9.33 9.41
C TYR A 111 -16.95 -8.74 9.04
N THR A 112 -17.63 -9.32 8.05
CA THR A 112 -18.91 -8.83 7.54
C THR A 112 -20.04 -9.68 8.10
N ILE A 113 -21.00 -9.06 8.79
CA ILE A 113 -22.11 -9.74 9.46
C ILE A 113 -23.43 -9.10 9.03
N TYR A 114 -24.20 -9.81 8.20
CA TYR A 114 -25.53 -9.37 7.78
C TYR A 114 -26.56 -9.60 8.88
N LEU A 115 -27.36 -8.56 9.13
CA LEU A 115 -28.32 -8.53 10.22
C LEU A 115 -29.72 -8.99 9.77
N GLY A 116 -30.48 -9.54 10.70
CA GLY A 116 -31.86 -10.00 10.52
C GLY A 116 -32.37 -10.71 11.77
N GLU A 117 -33.46 -11.46 11.66
CA GLU A 117 -34.03 -12.20 12.80
C GLU A 117 -33.18 -13.40 13.26
N ASN A 118 -32.30 -13.91 12.41
CA ASN A 118 -31.41 -15.03 12.71
C ASN A 118 -30.03 -14.85 12.03
N ASP A 119 -29.12 -15.76 12.34
CA ASP A 119 -27.74 -15.74 11.88
C ASP A 119 -27.48 -16.54 10.60
N TYR A 120 -28.50 -17.19 10.01
CA TYR A 120 -28.31 -18.06 8.83
C TYR A 120 -29.05 -17.61 7.56
N ASN A 121 -30.27 -17.05 7.60
CA ASN A 121 -31.00 -16.77 6.34
C ASN A 121 -31.91 -15.55 6.31
N ASP A 122 -32.15 -14.87 7.42
CA ASP A 122 -33.03 -13.70 7.43
C ASP A 122 -32.22 -12.39 7.31
N PHE A 123 -32.69 -11.49 6.43
CA PHE A 123 -32.10 -10.17 6.18
C PHE A 123 -33.09 -9.03 6.46
N ASN A 124 -34.06 -9.25 7.36
CA ASN A 124 -35.12 -8.30 7.66
C ASN A 124 -34.91 -7.56 8.97
N LEU A 125 -34.85 -6.23 8.87
CA LEU A 125 -34.90 -5.31 9.98
C LEU A 125 -36.18 -4.47 9.93
N ARG A 126 -37.01 -4.63 10.95
CA ARG A 126 -38.34 -4.04 11.02
C ARG A 126 -38.36 -2.80 11.89
N ARG A 127 -39.22 -1.85 11.53
CA ARG A 127 -39.57 -0.72 12.41
C ARG A 127 -40.14 -1.21 13.73
N ASN A 128 -39.98 -0.41 14.79
CA ASN A 128 -40.54 -0.69 16.11
C ASN A 128 -40.08 -2.02 16.73
N HIS A 129 -38.89 -2.49 16.35
CA HIS A 129 -38.25 -3.66 16.92
C HIS A 129 -36.92 -3.26 17.58
N ASN A 130 -36.54 -4.01 18.62
CA ASN A 130 -35.24 -3.89 19.25
C ASN A 130 -34.40 -5.12 18.91
N TYR A 131 -33.30 -4.92 18.20
CA TYR A 131 -32.34 -5.95 17.84
C TYR A 131 -31.14 -5.86 18.78
N ASN A 132 -30.95 -6.86 19.63
CA ASN A 132 -29.81 -6.95 20.55
C ASN A 132 -28.78 -7.92 19.97
N ILE A 133 -27.73 -7.38 19.36
CA ILE A 133 -26.76 -8.11 18.57
C ILE A 133 -25.47 -8.27 19.37
N THR A 134 -25.04 -9.51 19.55
CA THR A 134 -23.75 -9.84 20.16
C THR A 134 -22.91 -10.64 19.17
N LEU A 135 -21.86 -10.01 18.62
CA LEU A 135 -20.87 -10.71 17.81
C LEU A 135 -19.81 -11.34 18.71
N ASN A 136 -19.79 -12.67 18.77
CA ASN A 136 -18.81 -13.41 19.56
C ASN A 136 -17.63 -13.84 18.69
N ILE A 137 -16.47 -13.22 18.90
CA ILE A 137 -15.21 -13.60 18.23
C ILE A 137 -14.55 -14.67 19.09
N LYS A 138 -14.74 -15.94 18.71
CA LYS A 138 -14.35 -17.10 19.53
C LYS A 138 -12.96 -17.64 19.23
N SER A 139 -12.46 -17.43 18.01
CA SER A 139 -11.18 -17.97 17.53
C SER A 139 -10.66 -17.14 16.34
N GLU A 140 -9.43 -17.42 15.92
CA GLU A 140 -8.83 -16.89 14.68
C GLU A 140 -9.27 -17.65 13.41
N ASN A 141 -10.03 -18.74 13.56
CA ASN A 141 -10.58 -19.49 12.43
C ASN A 141 -11.42 -18.58 11.53
N ARG A 142 -11.29 -18.79 10.23
CA ARG A 142 -11.93 -17.99 9.19
C ARG A 142 -12.96 -18.82 8.44
N ASP A 143 -14.04 -18.16 8.06
CA ASP A 143 -15.07 -18.66 7.15
C ASP A 143 -15.50 -17.51 6.21
N ASP A 144 -16.59 -17.70 5.47
CA ASP A 144 -17.04 -16.76 4.43
C ASP A 144 -17.43 -15.36 4.95
N ARG A 145 -17.51 -15.19 6.27
CA ARG A 145 -17.71 -13.89 6.91
C ARG A 145 -16.43 -13.09 7.10
N VAL A 146 -15.26 -13.73 6.97
CA VAL A 146 -13.95 -13.15 7.28
C VAL A 146 -13.09 -13.12 6.02
N LEU A 147 -12.98 -11.95 5.41
CA LEU A 147 -12.15 -11.72 4.22
C LEU A 147 -10.92 -10.91 4.61
N ALA A 148 -9.79 -11.11 3.94
CA ALA A 148 -8.67 -10.18 4.03
C ALA A 148 -9.11 -8.80 3.55
N ALA A 149 -8.73 -7.76 4.31
CA ALA A 149 -9.12 -6.40 3.99
C ALA A 149 -8.49 -5.99 2.65
N PRO A 150 -9.26 -5.38 1.73
CA PRO A 150 -8.81 -5.15 0.37
C PRO A 150 -7.64 -4.17 0.35
N ALA A 151 -6.59 -4.51 -0.39
CA ALA A 151 -5.38 -3.71 -0.59
C ALA A 151 -4.72 -4.11 -1.93
N ASN A 152 -3.71 -3.35 -2.36
CA ASN A 152 -2.82 -3.80 -3.44
C ASN A 152 -1.70 -4.72 -2.94
N CYS A 153 -1.42 -4.71 -1.63
CA CYS A 153 -0.48 -5.61 -0.98
C CYS A 153 -1.17 -6.39 0.13
N PHE A 154 -0.97 -7.70 0.18
CA PHE A 154 -1.38 -8.55 1.28
C PHE A 154 -0.16 -9.12 1.99
N VAL A 155 -0.14 -9.04 3.31
CA VAL A 155 0.91 -9.62 4.15
C VAL A 155 0.43 -10.93 4.74
N LEU A 156 1.21 -12.00 4.55
CA LEU A 156 0.95 -13.34 5.07
C LEU A 156 2.15 -13.82 5.89
N GLY A 157 1.88 -14.62 6.93
CA GLY A 157 2.89 -15.46 7.56
C GLY A 157 3.20 -16.72 6.73
N PHE A 158 4.02 -17.61 7.26
CA PHE A 158 4.33 -18.90 6.65
C PHE A 158 3.19 -19.90 6.81
N LYS A 159 2.91 -20.66 5.74
CA LYS A 159 1.82 -21.65 5.68
C LYS A 159 0.45 -21.08 6.07
N GLU A 160 0.24 -19.81 5.77
CA GLU A 160 -1.01 -19.09 6.03
C GLU A 160 -1.86 -19.04 4.75
N GLU A 161 -3.15 -18.81 4.95
CA GLU A 161 -4.12 -18.61 3.88
C GLU A 161 -4.87 -17.30 4.08
N ILE A 162 -5.05 -16.57 2.97
CA ILE A 162 -6.01 -15.49 2.88
C ILE A 162 -7.04 -15.77 1.79
N MET A 163 -8.23 -15.21 2.00
CA MET A 163 -9.33 -15.17 1.05
C MET A 163 -9.81 -13.72 0.96
N PHE A 164 -9.96 -13.17 -0.24
CA PHE A 164 -10.45 -11.80 -0.43
C PHE A 164 -11.40 -11.67 -1.60
N ASP A 165 -12.29 -10.68 -1.54
CA ASP A 165 -13.14 -10.29 -2.65
C ASP A 165 -12.35 -9.35 -3.58
N PRO A 166 -12.08 -9.74 -4.84
CA PRO A 166 -11.33 -8.92 -5.77
C PRO A 166 -12.17 -7.82 -6.42
N TYR A 167 -13.47 -7.70 -6.15
CA TYR A 167 -14.38 -6.73 -6.77
C TYR A 167 -14.74 -5.55 -5.86
N THR A 168 -14.47 -5.64 -4.56
CA THR A 168 -14.84 -4.60 -3.59
C THR A 168 -13.60 -3.86 -3.08
N ARG A 169 -13.60 -2.54 -3.23
CA ARG A 169 -12.57 -1.60 -2.75
C ARG A 169 -13.26 -0.37 -2.17
N THR A 170 -12.70 0.19 -1.10
CA THR A 170 -13.29 1.35 -0.40
C THR A 170 -12.41 2.59 -0.48
N GLU A 171 -11.20 2.48 -1.04
CA GLU A 171 -10.27 3.59 -1.17
C GLU A 171 -10.79 4.67 -2.11
N THR A 172 -10.83 5.91 -1.60
CA THR A 172 -11.31 7.11 -2.30
C THR A 172 -10.21 8.09 -2.67
N GLY A 173 -9.00 7.90 -2.12
CA GLY A 173 -7.87 8.81 -2.32
C GLY A 173 -7.61 9.08 -3.80
N GLY A 174 -7.55 10.36 -4.15
CA GLY A 174 -7.32 10.82 -5.52
C GLY A 174 -8.54 10.74 -6.44
N GLY A 175 -9.71 10.31 -5.95
CA GLY A 175 -10.97 10.31 -6.70
C GLY A 175 -11.17 9.13 -7.65
N TRP A 176 -10.38 8.07 -7.51
CA TRP A 176 -10.43 6.90 -8.39
C TRP A 176 -11.56 5.94 -8.02
N LYS A 177 -12.22 5.35 -9.02
CA LYS A 177 -13.26 4.32 -8.82
C LYS A 177 -12.76 2.97 -9.29
N TYR A 178 -12.73 1.99 -8.40
CA TYR A 178 -12.22 0.66 -8.75
C TYR A 178 -13.01 -0.06 -9.83
N SER A 179 -14.34 0.16 -9.86
CA SER A 179 -15.24 -0.39 -10.88
C SER A 179 -14.90 0.04 -12.31
N ASP A 180 -14.09 1.08 -12.49
CA ASP A 180 -13.61 1.49 -13.80
C ASP A 180 -12.58 0.50 -14.36
N TYR A 181 -11.92 -0.28 -13.50
CA TYR A 181 -10.86 -1.23 -13.85
C TYR A 181 -11.26 -2.68 -13.62
N VAL A 182 -11.99 -2.98 -12.55
CA VAL A 182 -12.42 -4.34 -12.18
C VAL A 182 -13.91 -4.34 -11.93
N ASN A 183 -14.66 -5.10 -12.74
CA ASN A 183 -16.13 -5.06 -12.69
C ASN A 183 -16.73 -6.38 -13.14
N LYS A 184 -17.46 -7.04 -12.23
CA LYS A 184 -18.09 -8.35 -12.48
C LYS A 184 -19.12 -8.34 -13.62
N LYS A 185 -19.71 -7.17 -13.93
CA LYS A 185 -20.73 -6.98 -14.97
C LYS A 185 -20.14 -6.70 -16.35
N ASP A 186 -18.84 -6.41 -16.46
CA ASP A 186 -18.15 -6.14 -17.72
C ASP A 186 -17.21 -7.31 -18.06
N PRO A 187 -17.48 -8.10 -19.12
CA PRO A 187 -16.64 -9.25 -19.48
C PRO A 187 -15.15 -8.94 -19.64
N ALA A 188 -14.78 -7.74 -20.09
CA ALA A 188 -13.38 -7.35 -20.25
C ALA A 188 -12.67 -7.09 -18.91
N LYS A 189 -13.44 -6.80 -17.85
CA LYS A 189 -12.99 -6.46 -16.49
C LYS A 189 -13.39 -7.49 -15.44
N LYS A 190 -14.09 -8.55 -15.84
CA LYS A 190 -14.43 -9.68 -15.00
C LYS A 190 -13.22 -10.61 -14.92
N ILE A 191 -12.88 -11.01 -13.70
CA ILE A 191 -11.81 -11.98 -13.45
C ILE A 191 -12.40 -13.38 -13.65
N ALA A 192 -11.85 -14.12 -14.60
CA ALA A 192 -12.17 -15.52 -14.90
C ALA A 192 -11.20 -16.50 -14.21
N GLN A 193 -9.95 -16.09 -14.00
CA GLN A 193 -8.92 -16.91 -13.34
C GLN A 193 -7.86 -16.04 -12.65
N VAL A 194 -7.14 -16.62 -11.70
CA VAL A 194 -6.02 -15.96 -11.00
C VAL A 194 -4.79 -16.87 -11.03
N LYS A 195 -3.63 -16.30 -11.32
CA LYS A 195 -2.34 -17.02 -11.38
C LYS A 195 -1.23 -16.21 -10.73
N VAL A 196 -0.17 -16.90 -10.31
CA VAL A 196 1.10 -16.25 -9.96
C VAL A 196 1.73 -15.72 -11.24
N LEU A 197 1.94 -14.41 -11.31
CA LEU A 197 2.66 -13.76 -12.41
C LEU A 197 4.16 -13.97 -12.23
N TRP A 198 4.65 -13.75 -11.01
CA TRP A 198 6.00 -14.08 -10.58
C TRP A 198 6.07 -14.22 -9.07
N GLN A 199 7.05 -14.97 -8.59
CA GLN A 199 7.37 -15.09 -7.17
C GLN A 199 8.87 -15.29 -6.98
N GLU A 200 9.42 -14.83 -5.86
CA GLU A 200 10.65 -15.43 -5.36
C GLU A 200 10.40 -16.93 -5.12
N GLN A 201 11.35 -17.77 -5.51
CA GLN A 201 11.17 -19.21 -5.51
C GLN A 201 10.63 -19.74 -4.18
N ASN A 202 9.57 -20.54 -4.23
CA ASN A 202 8.90 -21.13 -3.06
C ASN A 202 8.27 -20.14 -2.06
N VAL A 203 7.92 -18.90 -2.46
CA VAL A 203 7.07 -18.01 -1.62
C VAL A 203 5.62 -18.50 -1.58
N ILE A 204 5.04 -18.78 -2.75
CA ILE A 204 3.72 -19.41 -2.92
C ILE A 204 3.88 -20.88 -3.31
N GLY A 205 4.85 -21.21 -4.17
CA GLY A 205 5.12 -22.56 -4.66
C GLY A 205 4.47 -22.88 -6.01
N ASP A 206 4.46 -24.16 -6.37
CA ASP A 206 3.84 -24.66 -7.59
C ASP A 206 2.32 -24.61 -7.45
N ASN A 207 1.66 -23.96 -8.41
CA ASN A 207 0.21 -23.80 -8.47
C ASN A 207 -0.38 -24.46 -9.73
N THR A 208 0.21 -25.56 -10.19
CA THR A 208 -0.30 -26.36 -11.33
C THR A 208 -1.16 -27.55 -10.91
N ASN A 209 -1.02 -28.04 -9.68
CA ASN A 209 -1.83 -29.15 -9.17
C ASN A 209 -3.21 -28.65 -8.68
N PRO A 210 -4.32 -29.09 -9.29
CA PRO A 210 -5.66 -28.70 -8.85
C PRO A 210 -6.04 -29.21 -7.44
N ASP A 211 -5.38 -30.27 -6.95
CA ASP A 211 -5.62 -30.84 -5.61
C ASP A 211 -4.78 -30.15 -4.51
N ASP A 212 -3.72 -29.43 -4.88
CA ASP A 212 -2.89 -28.59 -3.98
C ASP A 212 -2.84 -27.15 -4.48
N ARG A 213 -4.02 -26.55 -4.74
CA ARG A 213 -4.11 -25.15 -5.18
C ARG A 213 -3.56 -24.22 -4.10
N ARG A 214 -2.69 -23.31 -4.56
CA ARG A 214 -2.11 -22.23 -3.77
C ARG A 214 -2.77 -20.89 -4.08
N VAL A 215 -3.12 -20.66 -5.35
CA VAL A 215 -3.81 -19.44 -5.81
C VAL A 215 -4.95 -19.85 -6.72
N TRP A 216 -6.18 -19.49 -6.36
CA TRP A 216 -7.36 -19.83 -7.17
C TRP A 216 -8.52 -18.86 -6.94
N LEU A 217 -9.48 -18.92 -7.87
CA LEU A 217 -10.78 -18.27 -7.77
C LEU A 217 -11.82 -19.33 -7.35
N ASP A 218 -12.60 -19.07 -6.32
CA ASP A 218 -13.67 -19.97 -5.89
C ASP A 218 -15.00 -19.72 -6.64
N GLU A 219 -16.04 -20.50 -6.32
CA GLU A 219 -17.37 -20.40 -6.96
C GLU A 219 -18.08 -19.05 -6.70
N TYR A 220 -17.72 -18.38 -5.61
CA TYR A 220 -18.22 -17.04 -5.26
C TYR A 220 -17.39 -15.91 -5.87
N ASN A 221 -16.37 -16.24 -6.66
CA ASN A 221 -15.41 -15.33 -7.31
C ASN A 221 -14.48 -14.61 -6.31
N ARG A 222 -14.15 -15.27 -5.20
CA ARG A 222 -13.17 -14.82 -4.21
C ARG A 222 -11.81 -15.43 -4.52
N VAL A 223 -10.76 -14.65 -4.27
CA VAL A 223 -9.38 -15.06 -4.52
C VAL A 223 -8.81 -15.65 -3.24
N HIS A 224 -8.25 -16.84 -3.35
CA HIS A 224 -7.51 -17.49 -2.28
C HIS A 224 -6.01 -17.47 -2.59
N VAL A 225 -5.20 -17.30 -1.55
CA VAL A 225 -3.73 -17.35 -1.62
C VAL A 225 -3.17 -18.08 -0.40
N LYS A 226 -2.35 -19.10 -0.63
CA LYS A 226 -1.59 -19.83 0.39
C LYS A 226 -0.11 -19.59 0.24
N SER A 227 0.57 -19.28 1.34
CA SER A 227 2.02 -19.15 1.39
C SER A 227 2.70 -20.49 1.72
N LEU A 228 3.99 -20.57 1.41
CA LEU A 228 4.91 -21.61 1.91
C LEU A 228 5.72 -21.06 3.10
N THR A 229 6.96 -21.49 3.27
CA THR A 229 7.85 -21.14 4.39
C THR A 229 8.97 -20.17 4.00
N THR A 230 8.87 -19.55 2.82
CA THR A 230 9.91 -18.65 2.30
C THR A 230 9.45 -17.22 2.49
N ALA A 231 10.23 -16.42 3.23
CA ALA A 231 10.01 -14.98 3.29
C ALA A 231 10.38 -14.37 1.94
N GLY A 232 9.52 -13.49 1.42
CA GLY A 232 9.76 -12.86 0.14
C GLY A 232 8.49 -12.35 -0.51
N ASN A 233 8.60 -12.08 -1.79
CA ASN A 233 7.63 -11.35 -2.58
C ASN A 233 7.10 -12.18 -3.74
N ALA A 234 5.81 -12.00 -4.03
CA ALA A 234 5.18 -12.50 -5.23
C ALA A 234 4.16 -11.48 -5.77
N VAL A 235 3.84 -11.57 -7.05
CA VAL A 235 2.71 -10.89 -7.65
C VAL A 235 1.78 -11.92 -8.24
N ILE A 236 0.51 -11.85 -7.86
CA ILE A 236 -0.58 -12.59 -8.50
C ILE A 236 -1.36 -11.64 -9.41
N ALA A 237 -1.96 -12.18 -10.46
CA ALA A 237 -2.78 -11.41 -11.39
C ALA A 237 -4.12 -12.10 -11.65
N GLY A 238 -5.18 -11.29 -11.73
CA GLY A 238 -6.50 -11.71 -12.18
C GLY A 238 -6.60 -11.49 -13.69
N TYR A 239 -7.07 -12.51 -14.40
CA TYR A 239 -7.19 -12.52 -15.85
C TYR A 239 -8.65 -12.63 -16.27
N ASN A 240 -9.04 -11.94 -17.33
CA ASN A 240 -10.34 -12.13 -17.97
C ASN A 240 -10.40 -13.40 -18.84
N GLU A 241 -11.55 -13.66 -19.47
CA GLU A 241 -11.75 -14.79 -20.39
C GLU A 241 -10.81 -14.77 -21.61
N ALA A 242 -10.38 -13.56 -22.03
CA ALA A 242 -9.39 -13.39 -23.11
C ALA A 242 -7.94 -13.57 -22.63
N ASN A 243 -7.73 -14.00 -21.38
CA ASN A 243 -6.42 -14.16 -20.74
C ASN A 243 -5.61 -12.85 -20.69
N GLU A 244 -6.28 -11.69 -20.64
CA GLU A 244 -5.66 -10.40 -20.36
C GLU A 244 -5.68 -10.10 -18.86
N ILE A 245 -4.62 -9.49 -18.34
CA ILE A 245 -4.58 -9.05 -16.94
C ILE A 245 -5.55 -7.90 -16.73
N VAL A 246 -6.40 -8.03 -15.72
CA VAL A 246 -7.39 -7.04 -15.29
C VAL A 246 -6.90 -6.28 -14.05
N TRP A 247 -6.21 -6.96 -13.14
CA TRP A 247 -5.58 -6.38 -11.96
C TRP A 247 -4.49 -7.31 -11.43
N SER A 248 -3.62 -6.78 -10.58
CA SER A 248 -2.57 -7.55 -9.91
C SER A 248 -2.37 -7.09 -8.48
N TRP A 249 -1.94 -8.02 -7.63
CA TRP A 249 -1.72 -7.83 -6.20
C TRP A 249 -0.33 -8.32 -5.81
N HIS A 250 0.31 -7.56 -4.93
CA HIS A 250 1.56 -7.93 -4.27
C HIS A 250 1.25 -8.82 -3.07
N ILE A 251 1.82 -10.02 -3.05
CA ILE A 251 1.78 -10.94 -1.91
C ILE A 251 3.14 -10.86 -1.22
N TRP A 252 3.15 -10.41 0.03
CA TRP A 252 4.35 -10.27 0.84
C TRP A 252 4.31 -11.27 1.98
N VAL A 253 5.14 -12.32 1.88
CA VAL A 253 5.22 -13.36 2.90
C VAL A 253 6.34 -13.02 3.87
N ASN A 254 6.00 -12.79 5.14
CA ASN A 254 6.95 -12.38 6.17
C ASN A 254 6.44 -12.69 7.59
N ASP A 255 7.11 -13.60 8.30
CA ASP A 255 6.78 -14.02 9.67
C ASP A 255 7.13 -13.01 10.77
N ASP A 256 7.88 -11.95 10.44
CA ASP A 256 8.06 -10.80 11.34
C ASP A 256 6.78 -9.94 11.43
N LYS A 257 5.78 -10.21 10.58
CA LYS A 257 4.43 -9.59 10.58
C LYS A 257 4.48 -8.06 10.49
N PRO A 258 5.12 -7.49 9.45
CA PRO A 258 5.39 -6.07 9.35
C PRO A 258 4.15 -5.16 9.24
N ALA A 259 3.01 -5.72 8.78
CA ALA A 259 1.74 -4.99 8.67
C ALA A 259 0.87 -5.04 9.93
N GLU A 260 1.33 -5.70 11.00
CA GLU A 260 0.64 -5.74 12.27
C GLU A 260 0.52 -4.32 12.86
N ILE A 261 -0.71 -3.85 13.07
CA ILE A 261 -0.98 -2.46 13.48
C ILE A 261 -0.33 -2.12 14.82
N SER A 262 -0.31 -3.04 15.79
CA SER A 262 0.34 -2.81 17.09
C SER A 262 1.86 -2.63 17.02
N LYS A 263 2.48 -2.98 15.88
CA LYS A 263 3.91 -2.76 15.64
C LYS A 263 4.20 -1.41 14.99
N ALA A 264 3.17 -0.63 14.64
CA ALA A 264 3.35 0.72 14.13
C ALA A 264 4.18 1.55 15.09
N VAL A 265 5.12 2.32 14.54
CA VAL A 265 6.05 3.12 15.32
C VAL A 265 5.59 4.58 15.29
N PRO A 266 5.15 5.14 16.43
CA PRO A 266 4.85 6.56 16.49
C PRO A 266 6.10 7.39 16.19
N TYR A 267 5.94 8.51 15.51
CA TYR A 267 7.01 9.48 15.32
C TYR A 267 6.51 10.91 15.54
N LYS A 268 7.45 11.82 15.79
CA LYS A 268 7.18 13.24 15.94
C LYS A 268 7.95 14.06 14.91
N ILE A 269 7.32 15.12 14.44
CA ILE A 269 7.89 16.09 13.51
C ILE A 269 7.94 17.49 14.06
N PHE A 270 8.73 18.32 13.39
CA PHE A 270 8.67 19.77 13.58
C PHE A 270 7.32 20.30 13.11
N GLY A 271 6.76 21.25 13.86
CA GLY A 271 5.69 22.08 13.29
C GLY A 271 6.22 22.87 12.10
N TRP A 272 5.38 23.12 11.10
CA TRP A 272 5.74 23.94 9.95
C TRP A 272 4.49 24.63 9.38
N ASP A 273 4.71 25.77 8.73
CA ASP A 273 3.70 26.54 8.00
C ASP A 273 4.35 27.29 6.83
N GLY A 274 3.61 28.19 6.17
CA GLY A 274 4.13 28.95 5.02
C GLY A 274 5.31 29.89 5.34
N SER A 275 5.58 30.17 6.62
CA SER A 275 6.74 30.97 7.05
C SER A 275 7.97 30.13 7.40
N GLY A 276 7.82 28.81 7.55
CA GLY A 276 8.94 27.89 7.69
C GLY A 276 8.79 26.79 8.74
N ILE A 277 9.85 26.00 8.88
CA ILE A 277 9.98 24.92 9.85
C ILE A 277 10.26 25.50 11.24
N LYS A 278 9.44 25.14 12.24
CA LYS A 278 9.53 25.62 13.63
C LYS A 278 10.53 24.81 14.44
N LYS A 279 11.80 24.83 14.03
CA LYS A 279 12.86 24.01 14.65
C LYS A 279 13.01 24.27 16.15
N ASP A 280 12.85 25.52 16.59
CA ASP A 280 13.09 25.95 17.98
C ASP A 280 12.02 25.39 18.94
N ALA A 281 10.83 25.05 18.42
CA ALA A 281 9.79 24.36 19.18
C ALA A 281 10.08 22.86 19.37
N GLY A 282 11.06 22.31 18.65
CA GLY A 282 11.38 20.88 18.66
C GLY A 282 10.34 20.01 17.93
N ARG A 283 10.51 18.69 18.07
CA ARG A 283 9.65 17.67 17.44
C ARG A 283 8.43 17.41 18.32
N VAL A 284 7.39 18.22 18.15
CA VAL A 284 6.20 18.22 19.00
C VAL A 284 4.92 17.76 18.30
N VAL A 285 4.91 17.74 16.96
CA VAL A 285 3.73 17.33 16.17
C VAL A 285 3.77 15.82 15.98
N LYS A 286 2.70 15.11 16.35
CA LYS A 286 2.56 13.67 16.12
C LYS A 286 2.32 13.42 14.62
N GLY A 287 3.13 12.56 14.00
CA GLY A 287 2.89 12.06 12.64
C GLY A 287 2.09 10.76 12.63
N ARG A 288 1.71 10.29 11.43
CA ARG A 288 1.04 9.00 11.24
C ARG A 288 2.02 7.86 11.52
N ALA A 289 1.73 6.95 12.45
CA ALA A 289 2.69 5.93 12.85
C ALA A 289 3.25 5.13 11.64
N LEU A 290 4.56 4.86 11.65
CA LEU A 290 5.30 4.28 10.51
C LEU A 290 5.40 2.75 10.59
N MET A 291 5.52 2.12 9.44
CA MET A 291 5.79 0.69 9.32
C MET A 291 7.25 0.39 9.66
N GLN A 292 7.50 -0.73 10.35
CA GLN A 292 8.83 -1.04 10.91
C GLN A 292 9.92 -1.27 9.85
N CYS A 293 9.54 -1.70 8.64
CA CYS A 293 10.45 -1.94 7.52
C CYS A 293 9.91 -1.38 6.19
N ASN A 294 10.74 -1.46 5.15
CA ASN A 294 10.29 -1.15 3.80
C ASN A 294 9.26 -2.17 3.33
N LEU A 295 8.34 -1.70 2.49
CA LEU A 295 7.39 -2.58 1.83
C LEU A 295 8.13 -3.64 1.01
N GLY A 296 7.80 -4.92 1.23
CA GLY A 296 8.44 -6.04 0.55
C GLY A 296 9.79 -6.47 1.10
N ALA A 297 10.21 -6.02 2.29
CA ALA A 297 11.45 -6.47 2.92
C ALA A 297 11.37 -7.93 3.39
N HIS A 298 12.48 -8.67 3.29
CA HIS A 298 12.56 -10.07 3.75
C HIS A 298 12.51 -10.22 5.27
N SER A 299 12.90 -9.19 6.01
CA SER A 299 12.77 -9.13 7.47
C SER A 299 12.41 -7.71 7.92
N ALA A 300 11.56 -7.64 8.94
CA ALA A 300 11.17 -6.36 9.55
C ALA A 300 12.23 -5.82 10.51
N THR A 301 13.18 -6.66 10.95
CA THR A 301 14.13 -6.34 12.02
C THR A 301 15.59 -6.41 11.57
N ALA A 302 15.89 -7.12 10.47
CA ALA A 302 17.24 -7.24 9.96
C ALA A 302 17.75 -5.98 9.23
N THR A 303 19.07 -5.88 9.11
CA THR A 303 19.78 -4.85 8.33
C THR A 303 20.36 -5.43 7.04
N GLY A 304 21.02 -4.60 6.21
CA GLY A 304 21.59 -5.06 4.94
C GLY A 304 20.53 -5.59 3.98
N ARG A 305 20.91 -6.57 3.14
CA ARG A 305 20.04 -7.09 2.07
C ARG A 305 18.68 -7.60 2.53
N ASN A 306 18.59 -8.13 3.75
CA ASN A 306 17.33 -8.64 4.32
C ASN A 306 16.35 -7.51 4.70
N GLY A 307 16.84 -6.29 4.91
CA GLY A 307 16.01 -5.12 5.14
C GLY A 307 15.55 -4.44 3.83
N TYR A 308 16.07 -4.84 2.67
CA TYR A 308 15.71 -4.23 1.39
C TYR A 308 14.34 -4.67 0.92
N GLY A 309 13.47 -3.70 0.67
CA GLY A 309 12.15 -3.91 0.07
C GLY A 309 12.17 -3.89 -1.45
N THR A 310 11.00 -4.10 -2.03
CA THR A 310 10.73 -3.84 -3.45
C THR A 310 10.81 -2.34 -3.74
N VAL A 311 10.94 -1.99 -5.02
CA VAL A 311 10.86 -0.59 -5.48
C VAL A 311 9.64 -0.38 -6.36
N TYR A 312 9.11 0.85 -6.36
CA TYR A 312 7.86 1.21 -7.03
C TYR A 312 8.06 2.49 -7.84
N GLN A 313 7.53 2.54 -9.06
CA GLN A 313 7.42 3.82 -9.78
C GLN A 313 6.34 4.67 -9.14
N TRP A 314 6.57 5.98 -9.04
CA TRP A 314 5.65 6.88 -8.35
C TRP A 314 4.23 6.79 -8.93
N GLY A 315 3.22 6.60 -8.09
CA GLY A 315 1.82 6.48 -8.53
C GLY A 315 1.41 5.09 -9.05
N ARG A 316 2.31 4.08 -9.04
CA ARG A 316 1.97 2.69 -9.38
C ARG A 316 1.85 1.82 -8.13
N LYS A 317 1.06 0.75 -8.27
CA LYS A 317 0.87 -0.27 -7.23
C LYS A 317 1.81 -1.48 -7.36
N ASP A 318 2.45 -1.64 -8.52
CA ASP A 318 3.15 -2.88 -8.88
C ASP A 318 4.62 -2.86 -8.40
N PRO A 319 5.06 -3.88 -7.65
CA PRO A 319 6.43 -3.96 -7.17
C PRO A 319 7.43 -4.40 -8.25
N PHE A 320 8.63 -3.83 -8.19
CA PHE A 320 9.80 -4.30 -8.92
C PHE A 320 10.85 -4.87 -7.96
N PRO A 321 11.50 -6.00 -8.31
CA PRO A 321 12.61 -6.52 -7.55
C PRO A 321 13.81 -5.55 -7.53
N ILE A 322 14.71 -5.77 -6.57
CA ILE A 322 15.99 -5.07 -6.42
C ILE A 322 17.10 -6.12 -6.20
N GLY A 323 18.35 -5.70 -5.95
CA GLY A 323 19.47 -6.58 -5.69
C GLY A 323 19.41 -7.26 -4.31
N TRP A 324 18.46 -8.16 -4.07
CA TRP A 324 18.28 -8.86 -2.78
C TRP A 324 19.40 -9.85 -2.43
N LYS A 325 20.32 -10.13 -3.36
CA LYS A 325 21.54 -10.91 -3.09
C LYS A 325 22.77 -10.02 -2.89
N ILE A 326 22.61 -8.70 -2.93
CA ILE A 326 23.69 -7.73 -2.81
C ILE A 326 23.53 -6.95 -1.50
N ASP A 327 24.53 -7.00 -0.62
CA ASP A 327 24.56 -6.13 0.58
C ASP A 327 25.07 -4.72 0.26
N LYS A 328 26.01 -4.59 -0.68
CA LYS A 328 26.59 -3.30 -1.08
C LYS A 328 27.05 -3.31 -2.54
N TRP A 329 26.69 -2.27 -3.30
CA TRP A 329 27.08 -2.06 -4.70
C TRP A 329 27.55 -0.63 -4.95
N SER A 330 28.86 -0.45 -5.01
CA SER A 330 29.48 0.88 -5.02
C SER A 330 29.66 1.52 -6.40
N SER A 331 29.51 0.78 -7.50
CA SER A 331 29.83 1.28 -8.85
C SER A 331 28.87 0.80 -9.95
N GLY A 332 28.36 1.73 -10.74
CA GLY A 332 27.59 1.43 -11.96
C GLY A 332 26.26 0.71 -11.75
N ALA A 333 25.69 0.23 -12.84
CA ALA A 333 24.52 -0.65 -12.84
C ALA A 333 24.92 -2.12 -12.70
N TYR A 334 24.07 -2.91 -12.05
CA TYR A 334 24.23 -4.36 -12.00
C TYR A 334 23.21 -5.07 -12.90
N GLN A 335 23.55 -6.28 -13.34
CA GLN A 335 22.70 -7.10 -14.21
C GLN A 335 21.46 -7.60 -13.45
N PHE A 336 20.33 -7.67 -14.15
CA PHE A 336 19.09 -8.24 -13.64
C PHE A 336 19.07 -9.73 -13.89
N ASN A 337 19.60 -10.48 -12.92
CA ASN A 337 19.76 -11.93 -12.98
C ASN A 337 19.64 -12.58 -11.60
N ALA A 338 19.59 -13.92 -11.57
CA ALA A 338 19.42 -14.68 -10.34
C ALA A 338 20.56 -14.48 -9.32
N ALA A 339 21.78 -14.15 -9.77
CA ALA A 339 22.92 -13.92 -8.86
C ALA A 339 22.75 -12.63 -8.05
N ASN A 340 22.12 -11.60 -8.63
CA ASN A 340 21.94 -10.29 -7.99
C ASN A 340 20.57 -10.15 -7.31
N VAL A 341 19.52 -10.66 -7.94
CA VAL A 341 18.12 -10.49 -7.48
C VAL A 341 17.64 -11.69 -6.67
N GLY A 342 18.17 -12.89 -6.95
CA GLY A 342 17.60 -14.16 -6.49
C GLY A 342 16.77 -14.84 -7.57
N GLN A 343 16.43 -16.12 -7.37
CA GLN A 343 15.67 -16.90 -8.33
C GLN A 343 14.19 -16.49 -8.29
N LEU A 344 13.70 -15.94 -9.40
CA LEU A 344 12.27 -15.72 -9.62
C LEU A 344 11.67 -16.87 -10.42
N THR A 345 10.42 -17.18 -10.14
CA THR A 345 9.69 -18.30 -10.74
C THR A 345 8.26 -17.95 -11.11
N ASP A 346 7.68 -18.73 -12.03
CA ASP A 346 6.33 -18.55 -12.54
C ASP A 346 5.26 -19.29 -11.70
N ASN A 347 4.05 -19.44 -12.25
CA ASN A 347 2.94 -20.19 -11.63
C ASN A 347 3.23 -21.69 -11.41
N ALA A 348 4.13 -22.28 -12.19
CA ALA A 348 4.57 -23.66 -12.01
C ALA A 348 5.83 -23.75 -11.12
N ASN A 349 6.21 -22.64 -10.46
CA ASN A 349 7.44 -22.52 -9.70
C ASN A 349 8.71 -22.84 -10.53
N LYS A 350 8.62 -22.65 -11.86
CA LYS A 350 9.74 -22.82 -12.79
C LYS A 350 10.49 -21.51 -12.92
N ALA A 351 11.82 -21.60 -13.06
CA ALA A 351 12.69 -20.45 -13.21
C ALA A 351 12.25 -19.52 -14.36
N ILE A 352 12.07 -18.24 -14.07
CA ILE A 352 11.88 -17.20 -15.08
C ILE A 352 13.26 -16.72 -15.55
N ALA A 353 13.43 -16.59 -16.86
CA ALA A 353 14.65 -16.04 -17.44
C ALA A 353 14.83 -14.57 -17.04
N MET A 354 16.02 -14.24 -16.52
CA MET A 354 16.43 -12.89 -16.13
C MET A 354 17.87 -12.70 -16.58
N ASN A 355 18.07 -12.19 -17.80
CA ASN A 355 19.40 -12.00 -18.37
C ASN A 355 19.58 -10.62 -19.00
N THR A 356 18.81 -9.64 -18.52
CA THR A 356 18.84 -8.26 -19.04
C THR A 356 19.65 -7.36 -18.11
N ASN A 357 20.01 -6.17 -18.61
CA ASN A 357 20.59 -5.09 -17.83
C ASN A 357 19.53 -4.11 -17.29
N GLY A 358 18.24 -4.44 -17.42
CA GLY A 358 17.10 -3.62 -16.97
C GLY A 358 16.68 -2.45 -17.86
N CYS A 359 17.51 -2.06 -18.82
CA CYS A 359 17.25 -0.94 -19.74
C CYS A 359 17.10 -1.39 -21.19
N THR A 360 17.09 -2.70 -21.47
CA THR A 360 16.86 -3.21 -22.83
C THR A 360 15.37 -3.17 -23.13
N GLU A 361 15.01 -2.36 -24.13
CA GLU A 361 13.63 -2.16 -24.54
C GLU A 361 13.09 -3.35 -25.33
N ASN A 362 11.83 -3.74 -25.06
CA ASN A 362 11.12 -4.81 -25.75
C ASN A 362 11.87 -6.15 -25.76
N CYS A 363 12.55 -6.50 -24.66
CA CYS A 363 13.32 -7.75 -24.57
C CYS A 363 12.44 -9.00 -24.45
N GLY A 364 11.14 -8.84 -24.23
CA GLY A 364 10.16 -9.94 -24.12
C GLY A 364 10.23 -10.71 -22.80
N GLN A 365 11.10 -10.31 -21.87
CA GLN A 365 11.21 -10.91 -20.54
C GLN A 365 10.35 -10.16 -19.51
N LEU A 366 10.10 -10.80 -18.38
CA LEU A 366 9.51 -10.13 -17.25
C LEU A 366 10.41 -8.98 -16.77
N PHE A 367 9.83 -7.88 -16.30
CA PHE A 367 10.57 -6.67 -15.92
C PHE A 367 11.22 -5.90 -17.07
N ASP A 368 10.71 -6.11 -18.29
CA ASP A 368 11.04 -5.36 -19.50
C ASP A 368 11.00 -3.84 -19.29
N TYR A 369 11.78 -3.14 -20.10
CA TYR A 369 11.79 -1.69 -20.18
C TYR A 369 10.99 -1.23 -21.39
N LYS A 370 10.22 -0.15 -21.24
CA LYS A 370 9.69 0.60 -22.39
C LYS A 370 9.83 2.09 -22.14
N LYS A 371 10.24 2.83 -23.16
CA LYS A 371 10.23 4.29 -23.09
C LYS A 371 8.79 4.79 -23.17
N THR A 372 8.39 5.63 -22.22
CA THR A 372 7.03 6.15 -22.16
C THR A 372 6.71 7.04 -23.36
N ASN A 373 5.45 7.00 -23.78
CA ASN A 373 4.88 7.81 -24.84
C ASN A 373 3.35 7.90 -24.66
N SER A 374 2.67 8.65 -25.52
CA SER A 374 1.22 8.86 -25.50
C SER A 374 0.37 7.60 -25.67
N THR A 375 0.97 6.45 -26.03
CA THR A 375 0.28 5.16 -26.18
C THR A 375 0.46 4.28 -24.94
N VAL A 376 1.70 4.13 -24.44
CA VAL A 376 2.02 3.19 -23.34
C VAL A 376 2.02 3.84 -21.96
N GLY A 377 2.20 5.16 -21.85
CA GLY A 377 2.22 5.89 -20.58
C GLY A 377 0.82 6.10 -19.98
N LYS A 378 0.04 5.02 -19.82
CA LYS A 378 -1.36 5.06 -19.37
C LYS A 378 -1.61 4.04 -18.27
N ILE A 379 -2.56 4.35 -17.38
CA ILE A 379 -3.05 3.40 -16.36
C ILE A 379 -3.54 2.10 -17.02
N SER A 380 -4.30 2.18 -18.12
CA SER A 380 -4.81 1.01 -18.83
C SER A 380 -3.69 0.10 -19.36
N PHE A 381 -2.54 0.66 -19.74
CA PHE A 381 -1.39 -0.12 -20.18
C PHE A 381 -0.72 -0.82 -18.99
N VAL A 382 -0.40 -0.08 -17.92
CA VAL A 382 0.32 -0.64 -16.76
C VAL A 382 -0.50 -1.65 -15.97
N ILE A 383 -1.84 -1.54 -15.98
CA ILE A 383 -2.72 -2.57 -15.41
C ILE A 383 -2.56 -3.89 -16.17
N LYS A 384 -2.56 -3.84 -17.50
CA LYS A 384 -2.36 -5.04 -18.34
C LYS A 384 -0.92 -5.55 -18.33
N ASN A 385 0.04 -4.70 -17.94
CA ASN A 385 1.48 -4.97 -18.00
C ASN A 385 2.19 -4.61 -16.67
N PRO A 386 1.81 -5.23 -15.54
CA PRO A 386 2.23 -4.78 -14.22
C PRO A 386 3.75 -4.89 -13.99
N SER A 387 4.42 -5.83 -14.66
CA SER A 387 5.87 -5.98 -14.57
C SER A 387 6.66 -5.12 -15.55
N VAL A 388 6.03 -4.45 -16.53
CA VAL A 388 6.77 -3.60 -17.48
C VAL A 388 7.11 -2.28 -16.82
N PHE A 389 8.40 -1.92 -16.85
CA PHE A 389 8.89 -0.64 -16.34
C PHE A 389 8.80 0.42 -17.42
N LEU A 390 8.15 1.54 -17.10
CA LEU A 390 7.99 2.65 -18.03
C LEU A 390 9.00 3.75 -17.70
N GLY A 391 10.12 3.77 -18.42
CA GLY A 391 11.14 4.81 -18.25
C GLY A 391 10.84 6.06 -19.08
N ALA A 392 11.56 7.12 -18.76
CA ALA A 392 11.45 8.40 -19.46
C ALA A 392 12.80 8.94 -19.95
N ALA A 393 13.92 8.37 -19.53
CA ALA A 393 15.25 8.73 -20.03
C ALA A 393 15.71 7.81 -21.17
N ASP A 394 16.74 8.21 -21.90
CA ASP A 394 17.39 7.35 -22.89
C ASP A 394 18.17 6.20 -22.25
N LYS A 395 18.35 5.09 -22.99
CA LYS A 395 19.09 3.91 -22.52
C LYS A 395 20.55 4.24 -22.19
N ILE A 396 21.08 3.66 -21.11
CA ILE A 396 22.47 3.81 -20.66
C ILE A 396 23.27 2.51 -20.79
N SER A 397 24.59 2.62 -21.01
CA SER A 397 25.55 1.52 -20.91
C SER A 397 25.88 1.17 -19.45
N SER A 398 25.85 -0.12 -19.11
CA SER A 398 26.03 -0.65 -17.75
C SER A 398 27.41 -0.44 -17.10
N SER A 399 28.36 0.25 -17.74
CA SER A 399 29.79 0.29 -17.36
C SER A 399 30.37 1.67 -17.01
N GLY A 400 29.58 2.75 -16.98
CA GLY A 400 30.07 4.12 -16.77
C GLY A 400 29.94 4.65 -15.33
N ALA A 401 30.77 5.65 -14.99
CA ALA A 401 30.53 6.53 -13.85
C ALA A 401 29.18 7.26 -14.03
N MET A 402 28.37 7.32 -12.97
CA MET A 402 26.99 7.85 -13.02
C MET A 402 26.89 9.27 -13.57
N ASN A 403 27.94 10.06 -13.45
CA ASN A 403 27.97 11.48 -13.75
C ASN A 403 27.62 11.80 -15.22
N ASN A 404 27.80 10.82 -16.13
CA ASN A 404 27.54 10.96 -17.57
C ASN A 404 26.32 10.15 -18.05
N ASP A 405 25.56 9.55 -17.13
CA ASP A 405 24.38 8.77 -17.45
C ASP A 405 23.22 9.69 -17.87
N SER A 406 22.43 9.28 -18.88
CA SER A 406 21.31 10.08 -19.42
C SER A 406 20.30 10.54 -18.35
N TRP A 407 20.05 9.74 -17.30
CA TRP A 407 19.14 10.13 -16.22
C TRP A 407 19.65 11.30 -15.37
N HIS A 408 20.93 11.68 -15.46
CA HIS A 408 21.45 12.93 -14.90
C HIS A 408 21.39 14.13 -15.86
N VAL A 409 20.97 13.92 -17.10
CA VAL A 409 20.95 14.91 -18.17
C VAL A 409 19.50 15.20 -18.59
N PRO A 410 18.84 16.24 -18.02
CA PRO A 410 17.41 16.52 -18.23
C PRO A 410 16.97 16.56 -19.71
N SER A 411 17.83 16.99 -20.62
CA SER A 411 17.53 17.07 -22.06
C SER A 411 17.31 15.72 -22.74
N THR A 412 17.70 14.61 -22.11
CA THR A 412 17.49 13.24 -22.63
C THR A 412 16.14 12.64 -22.21
N TRP A 413 15.40 13.34 -21.36
CA TRP A 413 14.13 12.86 -20.82
C TRP A 413 12.97 13.26 -21.72
N VAL A 414 12.01 12.34 -21.89
CA VAL A 414 10.68 12.64 -22.43
C VAL A 414 9.70 12.89 -21.29
N ASN A 415 8.59 13.57 -21.58
CA ASN A 415 7.48 13.78 -20.63
C ASN A 415 7.95 14.32 -19.27
N ASN A 416 9.01 15.14 -19.26
CA ASN A 416 9.61 15.72 -18.05
C ASN A 416 9.92 14.68 -16.94
N GLY A 417 10.26 13.47 -17.36
CA GLY A 417 10.61 12.34 -16.51
C GLY A 417 9.47 11.60 -15.83
N ASP A 418 8.24 11.90 -16.21
CA ASP A 418 7.07 11.17 -15.77
C ASP A 418 6.84 9.93 -16.66
N TRP A 419 6.52 8.79 -16.04
CA TRP A 419 6.12 7.60 -16.79
C TRP A 419 4.68 7.72 -17.31
N TYR A 420 3.83 8.47 -16.60
CA TYR A 420 2.44 8.66 -16.97
C TYR A 420 2.34 9.83 -17.95
N TRP A 421 1.95 9.54 -19.18
CA TRP A 421 1.91 10.54 -20.24
C TRP A 421 0.79 11.55 -19.99
N GLY A 422 1.16 12.83 -19.85
CA GLY A 422 0.24 13.91 -19.50
C GLY A 422 0.11 14.20 -18.00
N SER A 423 0.85 13.47 -17.15
CA SER A 423 0.92 13.62 -15.69
C SER A 423 -0.38 13.47 -14.90
N ASN A 424 -0.28 12.94 -13.68
CA ASN A 424 -1.41 12.87 -12.75
C ASN A 424 -0.92 12.83 -11.31
N ASP A 425 -1.27 13.85 -10.54
CA ASP A 425 -0.81 14.09 -9.15
C ASP A 425 -1.60 13.29 -8.11
N SER A 426 -2.70 12.66 -8.51
CA SER A 426 -3.67 12.02 -7.62
C SER A 426 -3.51 10.51 -7.53
N LEU A 427 -2.52 9.91 -8.21
CA LEU A 427 -2.36 8.45 -8.28
C LEU A 427 -2.21 7.80 -6.90
N TRP A 428 -1.38 8.38 -6.02
CA TRP A 428 -1.22 7.93 -4.63
C TRP A 428 -2.05 8.74 -3.62
N GLY A 429 -3.09 9.44 -4.08
CA GLY A 429 -4.05 10.12 -3.21
C GLY A 429 -3.64 11.52 -2.76
N GLY A 430 -2.47 11.99 -3.18
CA GLY A 430 -2.10 13.39 -3.10
C GLY A 430 -2.98 14.27 -3.99
N LYS A 431 -2.74 15.57 -3.93
CA LYS A 431 -3.41 16.58 -4.76
C LYS A 431 -2.39 17.36 -5.59
N PRO A 432 -2.80 17.96 -6.72
CA PRO A 432 -1.95 18.87 -7.46
C PRO A 432 -1.28 19.91 -6.56
N PHE A 433 0.01 20.18 -6.80
CA PHE A 433 0.76 21.14 -5.97
C PHE A 433 0.08 22.52 -5.89
N ILE A 434 -0.60 22.95 -6.95
CA ILE A 434 -1.33 24.23 -6.96
C ILE A 434 -2.40 24.28 -5.87
N GLU A 435 -3.02 23.16 -5.52
CA GLU A 435 -4.08 23.04 -4.50
C GLU A 435 -3.56 23.00 -3.06
N ALA A 436 -2.24 22.91 -2.84
CA ALA A 436 -1.71 22.93 -1.47
C ALA A 436 -2.07 24.27 -0.78
N THR A 437 -2.49 24.19 0.49
CA THR A 437 -2.87 25.39 1.27
C THR A 437 -1.70 25.92 2.09
N LYS A 438 -0.72 25.06 2.40
CA LYS A 438 0.54 25.41 3.07
C LYS A 438 1.69 25.04 2.15
N LYS A 439 2.56 26.01 1.86
CA LYS A 439 3.75 25.84 1.02
C LYS A 439 4.90 26.62 1.63
N PHE A 440 6.05 25.98 1.76
CA PHE A 440 7.29 26.63 2.18
C PHE A 440 8.43 26.18 1.27
N LEU A 441 9.08 27.13 0.60
CA LEU A 441 10.25 26.87 -0.23
C LEU A 441 11.46 26.73 0.69
N VAL A 442 11.85 25.49 0.98
CA VAL A 442 12.94 25.20 1.91
C VAL A 442 14.29 25.49 1.27
N HIS A 443 14.43 25.05 0.03
CA HIS A 443 15.63 25.23 -0.78
C HIS A 443 15.25 25.69 -2.19
N PRO A 444 15.47 26.98 -2.53
CA PRO A 444 15.33 27.45 -3.90
C PRO A 444 16.28 26.71 -4.86
N LYS A 445 15.85 26.48 -6.10
CA LYS A 445 16.72 26.02 -7.18
C LYS A 445 17.99 26.89 -7.28
N GLY A 446 19.14 26.24 -7.40
CA GLY A 446 20.45 26.89 -7.46
C GLY A 446 21.00 27.35 -6.10
N SER A 447 20.21 27.28 -5.02
CA SER A 447 20.73 27.57 -3.67
C SER A 447 21.64 26.45 -3.18
N THR A 448 22.68 26.82 -2.43
CA THR A 448 23.57 25.88 -1.76
C THR A 448 23.31 25.89 -0.27
N TYR A 449 23.04 24.72 0.31
CA TYR A 449 22.95 24.53 1.76
C TYR A 449 23.89 23.42 2.20
N ARG A 450 24.76 23.72 3.18
CA ARG A 450 25.78 22.79 3.72
C ARG A 450 26.59 22.07 2.62
N GLY A 451 26.93 22.81 1.56
CA GLY A 451 27.73 22.31 0.44
C GLY A 451 26.96 21.51 -0.62
N THR A 452 25.63 21.39 -0.49
CA THR A 452 24.77 20.75 -1.49
C THR A 452 23.97 21.80 -2.24
N THR A 453 24.07 21.82 -3.56
CA THR A 453 23.30 22.71 -4.45
C THR A 453 22.07 21.98 -4.99
N MET A 454 20.94 22.69 -5.07
CA MET A 454 19.69 22.13 -5.59
C MET A 454 19.55 22.32 -7.11
N ASP A 455 19.23 21.25 -7.84
CA ASP A 455 18.92 21.32 -9.28
C ASP A 455 17.48 21.79 -9.55
N HIS A 456 16.61 21.72 -8.55
CA HIS A 456 15.20 22.10 -8.60
C HIS A 456 14.75 22.65 -7.23
N ASP A 457 13.55 23.20 -7.17
CA ASP A 457 13.02 23.68 -5.89
C ASP A 457 12.72 22.52 -4.93
N GLY A 458 13.13 22.68 -3.67
CA GLY A 458 12.77 21.81 -2.54
C GLY A 458 11.59 22.40 -1.77
N TRP A 459 10.38 21.99 -2.13
CA TRP A 459 9.13 22.45 -1.52
C TRP A 459 8.65 21.54 -0.40
N LEU A 460 8.28 22.14 0.74
CA LEU A 460 7.47 21.50 1.77
C LEU A 460 6.02 21.95 1.61
N SER A 461 5.09 21.01 1.43
CA SER A 461 3.69 21.31 1.12
C SER A 461 2.72 20.24 1.65
N ASP A 462 1.47 20.65 1.89
CA ASP A 462 0.42 19.83 2.53
C ASP A 462 -0.51 19.11 1.54
N ASN A 463 -0.06 18.94 0.29
CA ASN A 463 -0.81 18.26 -0.77
C ASN A 463 -0.48 16.76 -0.91
N GLY A 464 0.15 16.17 0.11
CA GLY A 464 0.31 14.71 0.20
C GLY A 464 -1.02 14.00 0.48
N ALA A 465 -1.02 12.67 0.40
CA ALA A 465 -2.21 11.88 0.69
C ALA A 465 -2.63 11.99 2.15
N VAL A 466 -3.93 12.18 2.38
CA VAL A 466 -4.58 12.12 3.70
C VAL A 466 -5.43 10.85 3.88
N GLU A 467 -5.70 10.17 2.77
CA GLU A 467 -6.43 8.92 2.68
C GLU A 467 -5.77 8.01 1.64
N LYS A 468 -5.90 6.70 1.82
CA LYS A 468 -5.34 5.71 0.91
C LYS A 468 -6.01 5.81 -0.46
N SER A 469 -5.21 5.78 -1.53
CA SER A 469 -5.71 5.75 -2.90
C SER A 469 -5.84 4.34 -3.46
N LEU A 470 -6.51 4.23 -4.61
CA LEU A 470 -6.65 2.97 -5.31
C LEU A 470 -5.31 2.36 -5.77
N PHE A 471 -4.33 3.19 -6.15
CA PHE A 471 -3.02 2.74 -6.64
C PHE A 471 -1.91 2.73 -5.58
N ASP A 472 -2.26 3.05 -4.34
CA ASP A 472 -1.37 2.95 -3.20
C ASP A 472 -0.90 1.49 -3.00
N PRO A 473 0.40 1.19 -3.03
CA PRO A 473 0.92 -0.17 -2.94
C PRO A 473 0.91 -0.75 -1.52
N CYS A 474 0.71 0.05 -0.48
CA CYS A 474 0.79 -0.43 0.90
C CYS A 474 -0.35 -1.41 1.24
N PRO A 475 -0.18 -2.27 2.26
CA PRO A 475 -1.25 -3.17 2.71
C PRO A 475 -2.40 -2.41 3.38
N ALA A 476 -3.53 -3.09 3.61
CA ALA A 476 -4.68 -2.50 4.29
C ALA A 476 -4.30 -2.01 5.69
N GLY A 477 -4.78 -0.83 6.09
CA GLY A 477 -4.32 -0.14 7.30
C GLY A 477 -3.08 0.74 7.09
N TRP A 478 -2.52 0.75 5.89
CA TRP A 478 -1.28 1.47 5.61
C TRP A 478 -1.38 2.21 4.27
N MET A 479 -0.67 3.32 4.15
CA MET A 479 -0.61 4.15 2.95
C MET A 479 0.79 4.73 2.72
N VAL A 480 1.05 5.23 1.52
CA VAL A 480 2.26 5.96 1.17
C VAL A 480 2.32 7.27 1.96
N PRO A 481 3.46 7.58 2.62
CA PRO A 481 3.53 8.74 3.50
C PRO A 481 3.53 10.08 2.75
N PRO A 482 3.00 11.15 3.37
CA PRO A 482 3.30 12.51 2.94
C PRO A 482 4.78 12.87 3.19
N SER A 483 5.27 13.94 2.55
CA SER A 483 6.69 14.31 2.57
C SER A 483 7.21 14.92 3.87
N ASP A 484 6.35 15.47 4.71
CA ASP A 484 6.76 16.17 5.94
C ASP A 484 7.29 15.23 7.03
N MET A 485 7.10 13.92 6.91
CA MET A 485 7.72 12.94 7.82
C MET A 485 9.24 13.12 7.92
N TRP A 486 9.90 13.46 6.80
CA TRP A 486 11.36 13.44 6.68
C TRP A 486 12.06 14.63 7.33
N ILE A 487 11.35 15.73 7.62
CA ILE A 487 11.94 16.93 8.21
C ILE A 487 12.44 16.68 9.65
N SER A 488 12.10 15.54 10.24
CA SER A 488 12.56 15.17 11.59
C SER A 488 13.92 14.49 11.60
N PHE A 489 14.41 14.10 10.42
CA PHE A 489 15.60 13.25 10.28
C PHE A 489 16.89 14.06 10.29
N THR A 490 16.79 15.39 10.36
CA THR A 490 17.92 16.31 10.49
C THR A 490 17.70 17.31 11.62
N ASP A 491 18.75 18.02 12.03
CA ASP A 491 18.74 18.94 13.17
C ASP A 491 17.75 20.11 13.00
N ASP A 492 17.58 20.60 11.77
CA ASP A 492 16.77 21.78 11.44
C ASP A 492 15.66 21.51 10.41
N GLY A 493 15.50 20.25 10.02
CA GLY A 493 14.55 19.80 9.01
C GLY A 493 14.92 20.13 7.56
N LYS A 494 16.16 20.56 7.33
CA LYS A 494 16.74 20.78 6.00
C LYS A 494 17.74 19.67 5.65
N ASN A 495 18.33 19.75 4.47
CA ASN A 495 19.35 18.80 4.01
C ASN A 495 20.58 18.77 4.93
N SER A 496 21.09 17.57 5.26
CA SER A 496 22.25 17.44 6.15
C SER A 496 23.55 17.95 5.54
N GLY A 497 23.63 17.96 4.20
CA GLY A 497 24.90 18.06 3.48
C GLY A 497 25.74 16.79 3.64
N TRP A 498 26.91 16.79 3.01
CA TRP A 498 27.85 15.65 2.99
C TRP A 498 28.85 15.66 4.15
N ASN A 499 29.07 16.82 4.76
CA ASN A 499 30.13 17.02 5.75
C ASN A 499 29.59 16.85 7.17
N SER A 500 30.34 16.13 8.02
CA SER A 500 30.00 15.91 9.43
C SER A 500 28.58 15.36 9.67
N PRO A 501 28.16 14.27 9.00
CA PRO A 501 26.79 13.79 9.07
C PRO A 501 26.34 13.39 10.48
N SER A 502 27.26 12.98 11.35
CA SER A 502 26.97 12.72 12.77
C SER A 502 26.35 13.92 13.50
N SER A 503 26.69 15.14 13.06
CA SER A 503 26.24 16.40 13.66
C SER A 503 24.84 16.81 13.20
N TYR A 504 24.45 16.41 11.99
CA TYR A 504 23.26 16.96 11.33
C TYR A 504 22.16 15.93 11.06
N VAL A 505 22.50 14.65 11.01
CA VAL A 505 21.54 13.56 10.79
C VAL A 505 21.04 13.06 12.15
N ASN A 506 19.73 12.91 12.32
CA ASN A 506 19.10 12.36 13.52
C ASN A 506 19.21 10.83 13.61
N ALA A 507 20.43 10.29 13.48
CA ALA A 507 20.68 8.84 13.46
C ALA A 507 21.81 8.42 14.41
N THR A 508 21.85 7.12 14.69
CA THR A 508 23.08 6.42 15.10
C THR A 508 23.81 5.90 13.87
N PHE A 509 25.11 6.18 13.78
CA PHE A 509 25.96 5.73 12.69
C PHE A 509 26.63 4.41 13.08
N LYS A 510 26.30 3.34 12.37
CA LYS A 510 26.86 1.99 12.61
C LYS A 510 27.46 1.42 11.33
N ALA A 511 28.68 0.89 11.43
CA ALA A 511 29.32 0.22 10.32
C ALA A 511 28.58 -1.09 9.95
N GLY A 512 28.55 -1.42 8.65
CA GLY A 512 28.04 -2.71 8.17
C GLY A 512 26.52 -2.91 8.20
N ILE A 513 25.73 -1.90 8.62
CA ILE A 513 24.25 -2.02 8.55
C ILE A 513 23.69 -1.63 7.18
N PHE A 514 24.44 -0.87 6.38
CA PHE A 514 24.06 -0.44 5.01
C PHE A 514 22.77 0.40 4.97
N GLY A 515 22.71 1.41 5.83
CA GLY A 515 21.57 2.32 6.03
C GLY A 515 21.74 3.15 7.31
N HIS A 516 20.65 3.73 7.80
CA HIS A 516 20.64 4.54 9.03
C HIS A 516 19.62 4.04 10.05
N GLN A 517 19.99 4.03 11.32
CA GLN A 517 19.05 3.89 12.44
C GLN A 517 18.64 5.29 12.89
N ILE A 518 17.48 5.75 12.44
CA ILE A 518 16.98 7.12 12.61
C ILE A 518 16.16 7.22 13.89
N TYR A 519 16.43 8.20 14.75
CA TYR A 519 15.59 8.54 15.88
C TYR A 519 14.30 9.20 15.41
N VAL A 520 13.16 8.72 15.90
CA VAL A 520 11.83 9.14 15.42
C VAL A 520 10.99 9.87 16.47
N GLU A 521 11.43 9.88 17.74
CA GLU A 521 10.70 10.52 18.85
C GLU A 521 11.29 11.88 19.25
N GLY A 522 12.62 12.01 19.22
CA GLY A 522 13.34 13.21 19.60
C GLY A 522 14.67 13.36 18.87
N TRP A 523 15.38 14.45 19.13
CA TRP A 523 16.74 14.64 18.60
C TRP A 523 17.71 13.76 19.38
N LYS A 524 18.27 12.74 18.71
CA LYS A 524 19.26 11.80 19.27
C LYS A 524 18.79 11.06 20.53
N THR A 525 17.48 10.96 20.74
CA THR A 525 16.87 10.34 21.92
C THR A 525 15.62 9.55 21.54
N GLY A 526 15.31 8.53 22.35
CA GLY A 526 14.12 7.70 22.16
C GLY A 526 14.36 6.56 21.17
N ARG A 527 13.26 6.03 20.62
CA ARG A 527 13.27 4.90 19.68
C ARG A 527 13.91 5.25 18.35
N THR A 528 14.63 4.28 17.79
CA THR A 528 15.15 4.33 16.41
C THR A 528 14.43 3.38 15.47
N VAL A 529 14.41 3.72 14.18
CA VAL A 529 13.89 2.88 13.09
C VAL A 529 14.96 2.76 12.01
N TYR A 530 15.14 1.55 11.48
CA TYR A 530 16.12 1.30 10.43
C TYR A 530 15.58 1.67 9.03
N PHE A 531 16.27 2.59 8.37
CA PHE A 531 16.09 2.99 6.98
C PHE A 531 17.25 2.45 6.14
N PRO A 532 17.05 1.36 5.39
CA PRO A 532 18.09 0.81 4.53
C PRO A 532 18.43 1.73 3.36
N SER A 533 19.70 1.71 2.95
CA SER A 533 20.11 2.15 1.63
C SER A 533 19.68 1.11 0.60
N ASN A 534 18.41 1.12 0.23
CA ASN A 534 17.73 0.05 -0.51
C ASN A 534 18.27 -0.16 -1.94
N GLY A 535 18.97 0.81 -2.50
CA GLY A 535 19.13 0.95 -3.94
C GLY A 535 17.84 1.44 -4.62
N PHE A 536 17.90 1.54 -5.94
CA PHE A 536 16.82 2.06 -6.77
C PHE A 536 16.86 1.50 -8.20
N ARG A 537 15.81 1.76 -8.97
CA ARG A 537 15.79 1.62 -10.43
C ARG A 537 15.54 3.00 -11.06
N ASP A 538 16.49 3.48 -11.85
CA ASP A 538 16.44 4.84 -12.40
C ASP A 538 15.48 4.99 -13.60
N GLY A 539 15.29 6.24 -14.06
CA GLY A 539 14.39 6.57 -15.18
C GLY A 539 14.80 6.00 -16.55
N ALA A 540 16.00 5.42 -16.67
CA ALA A 540 16.46 4.65 -17.84
C ALA A 540 16.30 3.13 -17.65
N GLY A 541 15.79 2.69 -16.49
CA GLY A 541 15.49 1.30 -16.17
C GLY A 541 16.63 0.53 -15.51
N THR A 542 17.78 1.13 -15.22
CA THR A 542 18.92 0.39 -14.62
C THR A 542 18.85 0.35 -13.10
N TRP A 543 19.31 -0.76 -12.51
CA TRP A 543 19.34 -0.96 -11.07
C TRP A 543 20.69 -0.64 -10.46
N ARG A 544 20.71 0.07 -9.32
CA ARG A 544 21.94 0.58 -8.73
C ARG A 544 21.89 0.71 -7.21
N ARG A 545 23.09 0.82 -6.62
CA ARG A 545 23.34 1.40 -5.28
C ARG A 545 22.73 0.70 -4.06
N ASN A 546 22.41 -0.60 -4.15
CA ASN A 546 22.13 -1.40 -2.95
C ASN A 546 23.23 -1.18 -1.89
N GLY A 547 22.84 -0.88 -0.67
CA GLY A 547 23.72 -0.59 0.46
C GLY A 547 24.51 0.71 0.41
N GLU A 548 24.36 1.52 -0.64
CA GLU A 548 25.00 2.83 -0.76
C GLU A 548 24.02 3.97 -0.60
N CYS A 549 22.89 3.93 -1.30
CA CYS A 549 21.85 4.94 -1.14
C CYS A 549 20.44 4.36 -1.30
N GLY A 550 19.44 5.16 -0.96
CA GLY A 550 18.03 4.83 -1.17
C GLY A 550 17.21 6.10 -1.32
N ASN A 551 16.25 6.09 -2.22
CA ASN A 551 15.38 7.24 -2.51
C ASN A 551 13.93 6.87 -2.21
N TYR A 552 13.40 7.36 -1.10
CA TYR A 552 12.13 6.94 -0.52
C TYR A 552 11.01 7.81 -1.05
N HIS A 553 10.04 7.18 -1.68
CA HIS A 553 8.90 7.88 -2.24
C HIS A 553 7.92 8.39 -1.18
N THR A 554 7.23 9.46 -1.56
CA THR A 554 6.12 10.05 -0.81
C THR A 554 4.91 10.20 -1.73
N SER A 555 3.74 10.44 -1.16
CA SER A 555 2.53 10.76 -1.91
C SER A 555 2.43 12.24 -2.30
N THR A 556 3.45 13.07 -2.01
CA THR A 556 3.42 14.52 -2.23
C THR A 556 4.06 14.92 -3.57
N PRO A 557 3.27 15.26 -4.60
CA PRO A 557 3.79 15.84 -5.83
C PRO A 557 4.23 17.30 -5.61
N SER A 558 5.12 17.77 -6.47
CA SER A 558 5.69 19.12 -6.42
C SER A 558 5.64 19.77 -7.82
N THR A 559 6.27 20.92 -7.98
CA THR A 559 6.33 21.69 -9.23
C THR A 559 7.11 20.95 -10.32
N GLU A 560 6.90 21.37 -11.57
CA GLU A 560 7.66 20.88 -12.73
C GLU A 560 7.71 19.35 -12.83
N GLY A 561 6.60 18.66 -12.54
CA GLY A 561 6.50 17.19 -12.62
C GLY A 561 7.34 16.41 -11.61
N THR A 562 7.98 17.09 -10.66
CA THR A 562 8.76 16.46 -9.59
C THR A 562 7.85 15.87 -8.51
N VAL A 563 8.43 14.99 -7.69
CA VAL A 563 7.82 14.48 -6.46
C VAL A 563 8.80 14.64 -5.32
N ASN A 564 8.27 14.85 -4.11
CA ASN A 564 9.09 14.85 -2.92
C ASN A 564 9.56 13.42 -2.62
N CYS A 565 10.85 13.27 -2.35
CA CYS A 565 11.45 12.01 -1.94
C CYS A 565 12.57 12.25 -0.92
N PHE A 566 12.76 11.26 -0.05
CA PHE A 566 13.81 11.25 0.96
C PHE A 566 15.00 10.43 0.48
N HIS A 567 16.15 11.07 0.31
CA HIS A 567 17.36 10.40 -0.15
C HIS A 567 18.36 10.25 0.98
N LEU A 568 18.84 9.04 1.21
CA LEU A 568 19.93 8.77 2.16
C LEU A 568 21.13 8.17 1.45
N HIS A 569 22.30 8.48 1.97
CA HIS A 569 23.56 7.83 1.67
C HIS A 569 24.10 7.16 2.93
N ASN A 570 24.42 5.87 2.84
CA ASN A 570 24.94 5.07 3.93
C ASN A 570 26.16 5.77 4.56
N GLN A 571 26.12 5.99 5.86
CA GLN A 571 27.16 6.65 6.67
C GLN A 571 27.54 8.10 6.29
N SER A 572 26.89 8.72 5.30
CA SER A 572 27.40 9.98 4.72
C SER A 572 26.43 11.15 4.76
N ALA A 573 25.16 10.97 4.42
CA ALA A 573 24.22 12.09 4.33
C ALA A 573 22.77 11.63 4.35
N VAL A 574 21.86 12.52 4.73
CA VAL A 574 20.43 12.38 4.46
C VAL A 574 19.85 13.69 3.95
N PHE A 575 18.95 13.59 2.98
CA PHE A 575 18.33 14.70 2.28
C PHE A 575 16.81 14.55 2.38
N PRO A 576 16.16 15.25 3.33
CA PRO A 576 14.71 15.39 3.35
C PRO A 576 14.14 15.96 2.04
N PHE A 577 14.95 16.74 1.32
CA PHE A 577 14.65 17.25 -0.01
C PHE A 577 15.75 16.80 -0.97
N GLU A 578 15.45 15.83 -1.84
CA GLU A 578 16.39 15.37 -2.87
C GLU A 578 16.96 16.54 -3.68
N PRO A 579 18.29 16.68 -3.79
CA PRO A 579 18.90 17.77 -4.53
C PRO A 579 18.99 17.54 -6.04
N GLY A 580 19.06 16.27 -6.48
CA GLY A 580 19.32 15.91 -7.87
C GLY A 580 18.04 15.83 -8.71
N TYR A 581 18.13 16.30 -9.96
CA TYR A 581 16.99 16.32 -10.88
C TYR A 581 16.35 14.93 -11.12
N GLY A 582 17.15 13.88 -11.29
CA GLY A 582 16.66 12.58 -11.78
C GLY A 582 15.87 11.77 -10.75
N SER A 583 16.26 11.81 -9.47
CA SER A 583 15.64 11.00 -8.42
C SER A 583 14.28 11.54 -7.96
N THR A 584 13.91 12.76 -8.36
CA THR A 584 12.59 13.35 -8.09
C THR A 584 11.58 13.14 -9.21
N ARG A 585 11.96 12.39 -10.27
CA ARG A 585 11.10 12.13 -11.42
C ARG A 585 10.24 10.89 -11.19
N ARG A 586 8.99 10.92 -11.67
CA ARG A 586 8.00 9.87 -11.36
C ARG A 586 8.32 8.52 -11.99
N SER A 587 9.07 8.49 -13.10
CA SER A 587 9.54 7.23 -13.68
C SER A 587 10.63 6.55 -12.85
N PHE A 588 11.33 7.27 -11.98
CA PHE A 588 12.28 6.70 -11.02
C PHE A 588 11.53 5.79 -10.04
N ALA A 589 12.09 4.64 -9.71
CA ALA A 589 11.53 3.71 -8.74
C ALA A 589 12.42 3.55 -7.51
N GLY A 590 11.81 3.81 -6.36
CA GLY A 590 12.43 3.74 -5.05
C GLY A 590 11.61 2.95 -4.04
N PRO A 591 12.18 2.66 -2.86
CA PRO A 591 11.47 2.02 -1.76
C PRO A 591 10.33 2.89 -1.21
N ILE A 592 9.38 2.23 -0.55
CA ILE A 592 8.30 2.87 0.20
C ILE A 592 8.37 2.44 1.67
N ARG A 593 8.22 3.43 2.54
CA ARG A 593 8.03 3.24 3.99
C ARG A 593 6.61 3.64 4.35
N CYS A 594 5.70 2.67 4.43
CA CYS A 594 4.29 2.96 4.67
C CYS A 594 4.05 3.60 6.05
N VAL A 595 2.99 4.39 6.16
CA VAL A 595 2.45 4.95 7.42
C VAL A 595 0.98 4.52 7.59
N ARG A 596 0.43 4.65 8.79
CA ARG A 596 -0.99 4.35 9.06
C ARG A 596 -1.91 5.19 8.16
N ASP A 597 -2.96 4.56 7.65
CA ASP A 597 -3.98 5.20 6.80
C ASP A 597 -5.01 6.03 7.59
N VAL A 598 -5.01 5.88 8.92
CA VAL A 598 -5.80 6.67 9.87
C VAL A 598 -4.87 7.47 10.78
N ASP A 599 -5.30 8.67 11.15
CA ASP A 599 -4.66 9.46 12.19
C ASP A 599 -5.01 8.87 13.57
N GLU A 600 -4.01 8.64 14.42
CA GLU A 600 -4.17 8.10 15.78
C GLU A 600 -4.24 9.17 16.86
#